data_AF-A0A956AS04-F1
#
_entry.id   AF-A0A956AS04-F1
#
_cell.length_a   1.000
_cell.length_b   1.000
_cell.length_c   1.000
_cell.angle_alpha   90.00
_cell.angle_beta   90.00
_cell.angle_gamma   90.00
#
_symmetry.space_group_name_H-M   'P 1'
#
loop_
_entity.id
_entity.type
_entity.pdbx_description
1 polymer ?
#
loop_
_entity_poly.entity_id
_entity_poly.type
_entity_poly.pdbx_seq_one_letter_code
_entity_poly.pdbx_strand_id
1 'polypeptide(L)'
;MQLSPTLVFALTVPAALTRFCSPDAPPPTPAHSPMALLAQAASVGIGASVMAPQFGGQVTIAGRRVVEVLPRADGLVLAEVRDAGGTPMDSGRVLVDVSGIDGRRHPVELRYDTDLRVFEGSADVALAPVPAPVQVTVRAEGEAPTTATMLGVPVAAVPSHGGQVIVVGPLAPEVRVDTNGEVHAYLPSAPSQPPPGTLYAVVNVGQPEPRRVELEYVPEEGHYVAQLGSGVRPVGGDLSLDLEVDGQVHRGRVRQVTLAPPTRLGGSVVVAGDYGLEVANVDGELQATIADSSGAYVSAPPPQIDVYVTGRPAPVVMRWDAPRRVYVAPVPAGVDVHASSLRVEVRAGGRRHRGTVYMRGGPRRAGGSAVVVVDRPSPHVTVEVNAPPPPHIDIRVGHPAPRADVHIHTDNGRHRGHGKHRKVRAHGPGHSRMGGRHR
;
A
#
# COMPACT_ATOMS: atom_id res chain seq x y z
N MET A 1 -7.96 60.68 74.68
CA MET A 1 -7.32 59.36 74.79
C MET A 1 -7.01 58.89 73.38
N GLN A 2 -5.72 58.81 73.07
CA GLN A 2 -5.18 58.37 71.78
C GLN A 2 -5.38 56.87 71.61
N LEU A 3 -5.90 56.45 70.46
CA LEU A 3 -5.76 55.09 69.96
C LEU A 3 -5.42 55.15 68.46
N SER A 4 -4.21 54.67 68.18
CA SER A 4 -3.68 53.93 67.02
C SER A 4 -3.93 54.42 65.58
N PRO A 5 -2.86 54.52 64.75
CA PRO A 5 -2.97 54.71 63.31
C PRO A 5 -3.17 53.37 62.59
N THR A 6 -4.21 53.29 61.76
CA THR A 6 -4.36 52.22 60.76
C THR A 6 -3.54 52.59 59.53
N LEU A 7 -2.47 51.85 59.28
CA LEU A 7 -1.69 51.91 58.04
C LEU A 7 -2.56 51.39 56.89
N VAL A 8 -2.90 52.27 55.94
CA VAL A 8 -3.48 51.91 54.65
C VAL A 8 -2.33 51.66 53.68
N PHE A 9 -2.11 50.40 53.30
CA PHE A 9 -1.27 50.08 52.15
C PHE A 9 -2.04 50.39 50.87
N ALA A 10 -1.62 51.42 50.14
CA ALA A 10 -2.03 51.65 48.77
C ALA A 10 -1.32 50.63 47.86
N LEU A 11 -2.03 49.57 47.47
CA LEU A 11 -1.64 48.73 46.33
C LEU A 11 -2.09 49.43 45.06
N THR A 12 -1.15 50.12 44.42
CA THR A 12 -1.26 50.54 43.02
C THR A 12 -1.30 49.31 42.12
N VAL A 13 -2.46 49.04 41.54
CA VAL A 13 -2.63 48.08 40.45
C VAL A 13 -2.19 48.77 39.15
N PRO A 14 -1.12 48.35 38.45
CA PRO A 14 -0.87 48.82 37.11
C PRO A 14 -1.89 48.15 36.18
N ALA A 15 -2.79 48.97 35.65
CA ALA A 15 -3.70 48.61 34.59
C ALA A 15 -2.95 48.37 33.26
N ALA A 16 -3.42 47.36 32.54
CA ALA A 16 -3.42 47.25 31.08
C ALA A 16 -2.08 47.07 30.34
N LEU A 17 -1.75 45.81 30.06
CA LEU A 17 -1.40 45.36 28.71
C LEU A 17 -2.08 44.01 28.43
N THR A 18 -3.41 44.02 28.35
CA THR A 18 -4.15 42.95 27.68
C THR A 18 -3.94 43.09 26.17
N ARG A 19 -2.87 42.46 25.65
CA ARG A 19 -2.82 42.10 24.23
C ARG A 19 -3.77 40.91 24.06
N PHE A 20 -5.04 41.23 23.82
CA PHE A 20 -5.98 40.26 23.24
C PHE A 20 -5.40 39.82 21.90
N CYS A 21 -4.96 38.56 21.82
CA CYS A 21 -4.80 37.89 20.53
C CYS A 21 -6.19 37.86 19.88
N SER A 22 -6.30 38.49 18.72
CA SER A 22 -7.51 38.48 17.91
C SER A 22 -7.88 37.04 17.54
N PRO A 23 -9.09 36.55 17.83
CA PRO A 23 -9.54 35.21 17.43
C PRO A 23 -9.90 35.10 15.93
N ASP A 24 -9.73 36.16 15.15
CA ASP A 24 -10.22 36.29 13.76
C ASP A 24 -9.12 36.38 12.69
N ALA A 25 -7.94 35.79 12.90
CA ALA A 25 -7.08 35.53 11.74
C ALA A 25 -7.79 34.50 10.86
N PRO A 26 -8.20 34.82 9.61
CA PRO A 26 -8.82 33.85 8.74
C PRO A 26 -7.85 32.66 8.59
N PRO A 27 -8.36 31.41 8.59
CA PRO A 27 -7.50 30.26 8.37
C PRO A 27 -6.70 30.48 7.08
N PRO A 28 -5.41 30.11 7.05
CA PRO A 28 -4.61 30.27 5.84
C PRO A 28 -5.35 29.62 4.66
N THR A 29 -5.44 30.34 3.54
CA THR A 29 -6.08 29.83 2.33
C THR A 29 -5.41 28.50 1.96
N PRO A 30 -6.19 27.42 1.77
CA PRO A 30 -5.62 26.12 1.42
C PRO A 30 -4.81 26.25 0.12
N ALA A 31 -3.63 25.63 0.09
CA ALA A 31 -2.86 25.55 -1.14
C ALA A 31 -3.64 24.75 -2.18
N HIS A 32 -4.00 25.39 -3.30
CA HIS A 32 -4.73 24.77 -4.40
C HIS A 32 -3.82 24.03 -5.40
N SER A 33 -2.50 24.08 -5.20
CA SER A 33 -1.51 23.39 -6.04
C SER A 33 -0.24 23.03 -5.26
N PRO A 34 0.56 22.05 -5.73
CA PRO A 34 1.85 21.71 -5.13
C PRO A 34 2.81 22.91 -5.02
N MET A 35 2.81 23.80 -6.02
CA MET A 35 3.61 25.02 -6.00
C MET A 35 3.16 26.02 -4.93
N ALA A 36 1.85 26.18 -4.74
CA ALA A 36 1.32 27.02 -3.67
C ALA A 36 1.71 26.45 -2.29
N LEU A 37 1.69 25.13 -2.14
CA LEU A 37 2.09 24.47 -0.89
C LEU A 37 3.59 24.65 -0.61
N LEU A 38 4.44 24.52 -1.62
CA LEU A 38 5.88 24.79 -1.51
C LEU A 38 6.18 26.26 -1.17
N ALA A 39 5.45 27.21 -1.77
CA ALA A 39 5.59 28.63 -1.44
C ALA A 39 5.14 28.91 0.00
N GLN A 40 4.05 28.27 0.45
CA GLN A 40 3.61 28.34 1.84
C GLN A 40 4.64 27.73 2.79
N ALA A 41 5.28 26.60 2.44
CA ALA A 41 6.36 26.00 3.22
C ALA A 41 7.55 26.95 3.39
N ALA A 42 8.00 27.53 2.28
CA ALA A 42 9.12 28.46 2.28
C ALA A 42 8.86 29.70 3.16
N SER A 43 7.62 30.22 3.17
CA SER A 43 7.28 31.41 3.97
C SER A 43 7.34 31.17 5.49
N VAL A 44 7.28 29.92 5.93
CA VAL A 44 7.40 29.51 7.34
C VAL A 44 8.73 28.80 7.64
N GLY A 45 9.67 28.80 6.70
CA GLY A 45 11.02 28.24 6.85
C GLY A 45 11.09 26.72 6.78
N ILE A 46 10.14 26.07 6.11
CA ILE A 46 10.13 24.62 5.87
C ILE A 46 10.78 24.33 4.50
N GLY A 47 11.77 23.45 4.48
CA GLY A 47 12.44 23.03 3.25
C GLY A 47 11.60 22.06 2.41
N ALA A 48 11.78 22.07 1.09
CA ALA A 48 11.06 21.19 0.17
C ALA A 48 11.26 19.68 0.45
N SER A 49 12.43 19.29 0.94
CA SER A 49 12.70 17.89 1.34
C SER A 49 11.86 17.42 2.53
N VAL A 50 11.50 18.34 3.44
CA VAL A 50 10.65 18.05 4.59
C VAL A 50 9.19 17.84 4.15
N MET A 51 8.77 18.47 3.06
CA MET A 51 7.42 18.34 2.51
C MET A 51 7.14 16.99 1.84
N ALA A 52 8.16 16.15 1.62
CA ALA A 52 7.95 14.84 1.02
C ALA A 52 7.11 13.94 1.94
N PRO A 53 6.08 13.26 1.40
CA PRO A 53 5.36 12.21 2.12
C PRO A 53 6.31 11.09 2.57
N GLN A 54 6.06 10.53 3.75
CA GLN A 54 6.88 9.54 4.44
C GLN A 54 6.18 8.19 4.54
N PHE A 55 4.87 8.17 4.79
CA PHE A 55 4.12 6.94 5.06
C PHE A 55 2.94 6.71 4.11
N GLY A 56 2.76 7.58 3.10
CA GLY A 56 1.83 7.38 1.99
C GLY A 56 0.56 8.22 2.10
N GLY A 57 0.51 9.18 3.02
CA GLY A 57 -0.61 10.11 3.18
C GLY A 57 -0.49 11.36 2.30
N GLN A 58 -1.44 12.27 2.47
CA GLN A 58 -1.41 13.60 1.85
C GLN A 58 -0.84 14.63 2.82
N VAL A 59 0.00 15.53 2.30
CA VAL A 59 0.75 16.50 3.11
C VAL A 59 0.12 17.89 3.06
N THR A 60 0.13 18.58 4.19
CA THR A 60 -0.23 20.00 4.35
C THR A 60 0.68 20.69 5.39
N ILE A 61 0.44 21.99 5.63
CA ILE A 61 1.25 22.83 6.52
C ILE A 61 0.35 23.51 7.55
N ALA A 62 0.57 23.21 8.82
CA ALA A 62 -0.14 23.82 9.96
C ALA A 62 0.83 24.67 10.79
N GLY A 63 0.95 25.95 10.48
CA GLY A 63 1.97 26.82 11.10
C GLY A 63 3.37 26.46 10.59
N ARG A 64 4.32 26.19 11.49
CA ARG A 64 5.69 25.77 11.15
C ARG A 64 5.88 24.25 11.09
N ARG A 65 4.79 23.52 10.85
CA ARG A 65 4.76 22.05 10.88
C ARG A 65 4.26 21.49 9.57
N VAL A 66 4.86 20.39 9.16
CA VAL A 66 4.37 19.54 8.08
C VAL A 66 3.49 18.47 8.68
N VAL A 67 2.30 18.29 8.13
CA VAL A 67 1.34 17.29 8.58
C VAL A 67 0.99 16.39 7.40
N GLU A 68 1.21 15.09 7.55
CA GLU A 68 0.81 14.08 6.59
C GLU A 68 -0.35 13.27 7.17
N VAL A 69 -1.47 13.15 6.45
CA VAL A 69 -2.70 12.49 6.93
C VAL A 69 -3.13 11.40 5.95
N LEU A 70 -3.55 10.27 6.48
CA LEU A 70 -4.13 9.15 5.73
C LEU A 70 -5.44 8.70 6.41
N PRO A 71 -6.60 9.18 5.94
CA PRO A 71 -7.90 8.65 6.36
C PRO A 71 -8.19 7.33 5.64
N ARG A 72 -8.80 6.37 6.35
CA ARG A 72 -9.20 5.06 5.81
C ARG A 72 -10.70 4.82 5.91
N ALA A 73 -11.20 4.00 4.99
CA ALA A 73 -12.63 3.68 4.86
C ALA A 73 -13.24 3.02 6.11
N ASP A 74 -12.42 2.34 6.93
CA ASP A 74 -12.86 1.73 8.19
C ASP A 74 -12.95 2.71 9.37
N GLY A 75 -12.78 4.02 9.14
CA GLY A 75 -12.82 5.03 10.19
C GLY A 75 -11.47 5.33 10.81
N LEU A 76 -10.43 4.56 10.48
CA LEU A 76 -9.09 4.81 10.99
C LEU A 76 -8.49 6.07 10.35
N VAL A 77 -7.89 6.92 11.18
CA VAL A 77 -7.16 8.11 10.74
C VAL A 77 -5.74 8.04 11.28
N LEU A 78 -4.77 8.10 10.37
CA LEU A 78 -3.34 8.19 10.70
C LEU A 78 -2.79 9.56 10.35
N ALA A 79 -1.89 10.08 11.18
CA ALA A 79 -1.12 11.26 10.85
C ALA A 79 0.33 11.20 11.33
N GLU A 80 1.22 11.83 10.58
CA GLU A 80 2.57 12.17 11.02
C GLU A 80 2.69 13.70 11.06
N VAL A 81 3.24 14.23 12.15
CA VAL A 81 3.51 15.66 12.30
C VAL A 81 5.01 15.83 12.43
N ARG A 82 5.59 16.72 11.63
CA ARG A 82 7.02 17.05 11.63
C ARG A 82 7.22 18.54 11.83
N ASP A 83 8.29 18.90 12.53
CA ASP A 83 8.73 20.29 12.63
C ASP A 83 9.35 20.78 11.30
N ALA A 84 9.81 22.04 11.27
CA ALA A 84 10.41 22.62 10.08
C ALA A 84 11.78 22.00 9.69
N GLY A 85 12.45 21.30 10.60
CA GLY A 85 13.64 20.51 10.34
C GLY A 85 13.36 19.09 9.86
N GLY A 86 12.10 18.65 9.89
CA GLY A 86 11.68 17.29 9.55
C GLY A 86 11.74 16.31 10.73
N THR A 87 11.94 16.79 11.95
CA THR A 87 11.89 15.95 13.15
C THR A 87 10.44 15.59 13.47
N PRO A 88 10.11 14.31 13.66
CA PRO A 88 8.77 13.91 14.07
C PRO A 88 8.40 14.48 15.45
N MET A 89 7.15 14.89 15.59
CA MET A 89 6.52 15.26 16.85
C MET A 89 5.89 14.00 17.45
N ASP A 90 6.17 13.71 18.73
CA ASP A 90 5.69 12.54 19.46
C ASP A 90 4.78 12.88 20.66
N SER A 91 4.49 14.17 20.84
CA SER A 91 3.72 14.75 21.94
C SER A 91 2.80 15.87 21.45
N GLY A 92 1.92 16.37 22.32
CA GLY A 92 0.91 17.36 21.96
C GLY A 92 -0.44 16.76 21.52
N ARG A 93 -1.27 17.56 20.84
CA ARG A 93 -2.60 17.15 20.38
C ARG A 93 -2.75 17.36 18.87
N VAL A 94 -3.35 16.38 18.21
CA VAL A 94 -3.72 16.45 16.79
C VAL A 94 -5.19 16.11 16.67
N LEU A 95 -5.96 16.99 16.04
CA LEU A 95 -7.38 16.81 15.74
C LEU A 95 -7.56 16.79 14.23
N VAL A 96 -8.25 15.79 13.69
CA VAL A 96 -8.54 15.68 12.26
C VAL A 96 -10.05 15.61 12.06
N ASP A 97 -10.61 16.55 11.30
CA ASP A 97 -12.00 16.49 10.88
C ASP A 97 -12.10 15.76 9.54
N VAL A 98 -12.77 14.60 9.55
CA VAL A 98 -13.03 13.75 8.38
C VAL A 98 -14.53 13.67 8.08
N SER A 99 -14.89 13.23 6.87
CA SER A 99 -16.30 13.08 6.47
C SER A 99 -16.72 11.61 6.48
N GLY A 100 -17.74 11.29 7.27
CA GLY A 100 -18.29 9.93 7.38
C GLY A 100 -19.22 9.57 6.21
N ILE A 101 -19.55 8.29 6.08
CA ILE A 101 -20.60 7.82 5.14
C ILE A 101 -21.99 8.36 5.47
N ASP A 102 -22.19 8.88 6.68
CA ASP A 102 -23.41 9.55 7.13
C ASP A 102 -23.52 11.01 6.63
N GLY A 103 -22.53 11.47 5.85
CA GLY A 103 -22.46 12.83 5.31
C GLY A 103 -22.09 13.89 6.35
N ARG A 104 -21.76 13.51 7.59
CA ARG A 104 -21.38 14.44 8.66
C ARG A 104 -19.86 14.52 8.80
N ARG A 105 -19.40 15.62 9.41
CA ARG A 105 -18.01 15.80 9.83
C ARG A 105 -17.81 15.16 11.20
N HIS A 106 -16.74 14.39 11.34
CA HIS A 106 -16.36 13.71 12.58
C HIS A 106 -14.99 14.21 13.02
N PRO A 107 -14.91 14.94 14.15
CA PRO A 107 -13.64 15.34 14.75
C PRO A 107 -12.98 14.12 15.41
N VAL A 108 -11.78 13.77 14.96
CA VAL A 108 -11.01 12.63 15.47
C VAL A 108 -9.78 13.14 16.23
N GLU A 109 -9.79 12.99 17.56
CA GLU A 109 -8.59 13.24 18.36
C GLU A 109 -7.61 12.08 18.16
N LEU A 110 -6.44 12.39 17.61
CA LEU A 110 -5.37 11.42 17.41
C LEU A 110 -4.43 11.40 18.62
N ARG A 111 -3.98 10.20 18.98
CA ARG A 111 -2.98 9.99 20.02
C ARG A 111 -1.71 9.43 19.39
N TYR A 112 -0.57 9.91 19.86
CA TYR A 112 0.70 9.36 19.41
C TYR A 112 0.83 7.92 19.92
N ASP A 113 0.95 6.97 19.00
CA ASP A 113 1.26 5.59 19.32
C ASP A 113 2.78 5.40 19.24
N THR A 114 3.43 5.21 20.38
CA THR A 114 4.90 5.09 20.47
C THR A 114 5.43 3.86 19.72
N ASP A 115 4.64 2.78 19.65
CA ASP A 115 5.07 1.55 18.97
C ASP A 115 5.01 1.74 17.44
N LEU A 116 3.95 2.36 16.92
CA LEU A 116 3.76 2.63 15.49
C LEU A 116 4.51 3.90 15.01
N ARG A 117 4.85 4.79 15.94
CA ARG A 117 5.48 6.11 15.72
C ARG A 117 4.66 7.06 14.84
N VAL A 118 3.34 6.99 14.96
CA VAL A 118 2.38 7.85 14.24
C VAL A 118 1.26 8.26 15.19
N PHE A 119 0.57 9.36 14.89
CA PHE A 119 -0.70 9.69 15.52
C PHE A 119 -1.81 8.83 14.92
N GLU A 120 -2.60 8.18 15.77
CA GLU A 120 -3.70 7.30 15.38
C GLU A 120 -4.99 7.68 16.13
N GLY A 121 -6.12 7.56 15.45
CA GLY A 121 -7.46 7.72 16.02
C GLY A 121 -8.53 7.06 15.15
N SER A 122 -9.73 6.93 15.70
CA SER A 122 -10.90 6.32 15.05
C SER A 122 -12.03 7.34 14.98
N ALA A 123 -12.65 7.49 13.82
CA ALA A 123 -13.89 8.25 13.65
C ALA A 123 -15.13 7.51 14.19
N ASP A 124 -15.00 6.24 14.57
CA ASP A 124 -16.07 5.35 15.03
C ASP A 124 -17.24 5.19 14.03
N VAL A 125 -17.01 5.62 12.79
CA VAL A 125 -17.87 5.48 11.63
C VAL A 125 -17.00 5.21 10.40
N ALA A 126 -17.54 4.45 9.45
CA ALA A 126 -16.88 4.30 8.16
C ALA A 126 -16.78 5.65 7.43
N LEU A 127 -15.69 5.87 6.72
CA LEU A 127 -15.48 7.08 5.91
C LEU A 127 -15.94 6.85 4.48
N ALA A 128 -16.51 7.89 3.87
CA ALA A 128 -16.97 7.80 2.49
C ALA A 128 -15.76 7.60 1.55
N PRO A 129 -15.79 6.61 0.62
CA PRO A 129 -14.67 6.31 -0.28
C PRO A 129 -14.61 7.30 -1.46
N VAL A 130 -14.68 8.59 -1.17
CA VAL A 130 -14.60 9.69 -2.14
C VAL A 130 -13.68 10.77 -1.60
N PRO A 131 -12.92 11.48 -2.46
CA PRO A 131 -12.10 12.61 -2.03
C PRO A 131 -12.94 13.68 -1.31
N ALA A 132 -12.52 14.06 -0.10
CA ALA A 132 -13.23 15.03 0.73
C ALA A 132 -12.27 16.03 1.38
N PRO A 133 -12.71 17.25 1.74
CA PRO A 133 -11.89 18.15 2.53
C PRO A 133 -11.50 17.51 3.87
N VAL A 134 -10.29 17.75 4.35
CA VAL A 134 -9.84 17.38 5.69
C VAL A 134 -9.27 18.61 6.37
N GLN A 135 -9.71 18.88 7.60
CA GLN A 135 -9.14 19.94 8.41
C GLN A 135 -8.28 19.28 9.49
N VAL A 136 -7.06 19.77 9.67
CA VAL A 136 -6.16 19.30 10.73
C VAL A 136 -5.83 20.46 11.64
N THR A 137 -5.95 20.24 12.95
CA THR A 137 -5.53 21.18 13.97
C THR A 137 -4.43 20.53 14.79
N VAL A 138 -3.29 21.19 14.85
CA VAL A 138 -2.11 20.74 15.61
C VAL A 138 -1.87 21.70 16.76
N ARG A 139 -1.71 21.15 17.95
CA ARG A 139 -1.30 21.88 19.14
C ARG A 139 -0.10 21.19 19.76
N ALA A 140 1.09 21.70 19.47
CA ALA A 140 2.29 21.28 20.18
C ALA A 140 2.28 21.80 21.62
N GLU A 141 3.07 21.16 22.48
CA GLU A 141 3.19 21.55 23.87
C GLU A 141 3.72 22.99 24.01
N GLY A 142 3.09 23.78 24.87
CA GLY A 142 3.47 25.19 25.09
C GLY A 142 3.12 26.15 23.95
N GLU A 143 2.52 25.69 22.85
CA GLU A 143 2.17 26.51 21.70
C GLU A 143 0.65 26.70 21.51
N ALA A 144 0.29 27.78 20.81
CA ALA A 144 -1.08 28.00 20.33
C ALA A 144 -1.42 26.99 19.22
N PRO A 145 -2.69 26.53 19.10
CA PRO A 145 -3.09 25.63 18.04
C PRO A 145 -2.96 26.29 16.66
N THR A 146 -2.54 25.52 15.67
CA THR A 146 -2.51 25.90 14.26
C THR A 146 -3.39 24.96 13.45
N THR A 147 -4.13 25.51 12.48
CA THR A 147 -5.07 24.75 11.66
C THR A 147 -4.70 24.85 10.19
N ALA A 148 -4.88 23.75 9.46
CA ALA A 148 -4.72 23.69 8.02
C ALA A 148 -5.86 22.90 7.39
N THR A 149 -6.19 23.22 6.13
CA THR A 149 -7.22 22.53 5.36
C THR A 149 -6.58 21.89 4.13
N MET A 150 -6.86 20.61 3.91
CA MET A 150 -6.54 19.87 2.69
C MET A 150 -7.81 19.70 1.88
N LEU A 151 -7.74 20.00 0.59
CA LEU A 151 -8.87 19.83 -0.32
C LEU A 151 -8.76 18.48 -1.02
N GLY A 152 -9.87 17.74 -1.11
CA GLY A 152 -9.97 16.53 -1.92
C GLY A 152 -9.04 15.40 -1.47
N VAL A 153 -8.98 15.11 -0.18
CA VAL A 153 -8.18 14.01 0.37
C VAL A 153 -8.85 12.68 0.06
N PRO A 154 -8.20 11.78 -0.68
CA PRO A 154 -8.74 10.44 -0.91
C PRO A 154 -8.82 9.67 0.39
N VAL A 155 -9.89 8.90 0.54
CA VAL A 155 -10.03 7.93 1.64
C VAL A 155 -9.48 6.59 1.17
N ALA A 156 -8.44 6.11 1.84
CA ALA A 156 -7.80 4.84 1.56
C ALA A 156 -8.73 3.66 1.85
N ALA A 157 -8.73 2.63 1.00
CA ALA A 157 -9.32 1.35 1.37
C ALA A 157 -8.51 0.70 2.50
N VAL A 158 -9.14 -0.24 3.22
CA VAL A 158 -8.41 -1.14 4.12
C VAL A 158 -7.48 -2.00 3.25
N PRO A 159 -6.16 -2.02 3.52
CA PRO A 159 -5.23 -2.89 2.79
C PRO A 159 -5.69 -4.35 2.86
N SER A 160 -5.66 -5.04 1.73
CA SER A 160 -6.24 -6.36 1.52
C SER A 160 -5.36 -7.28 0.68
N HIS A 161 -4.32 -6.75 0.04
CA HIS A 161 -3.42 -7.43 -0.87
C HIS A 161 -1.99 -7.56 -0.33
N GLY A 162 -1.79 -7.15 0.93
CA GLY A 162 -0.51 -7.23 1.62
C GLY A 162 0.48 -6.14 1.23
N GLY A 163 0.00 -5.02 0.68
CA GLY A 163 0.81 -3.86 0.31
C GLY A 163 0.71 -2.70 1.30
N GLN A 164 1.21 -1.54 0.87
CA GLN A 164 1.11 -0.26 1.57
C GLN A 164 0.25 0.69 0.74
N VAL A 165 -0.59 1.52 1.37
CA VAL A 165 -1.39 2.49 0.62
C VAL A 165 -0.58 3.76 0.36
N ILE A 166 -0.66 4.27 -0.87
CA ILE A 166 -0.01 5.52 -1.28
C ILE A 166 -1.06 6.43 -1.90
N VAL A 167 -1.31 7.59 -1.29
CA VAL A 167 -2.14 8.64 -1.89
C VAL A 167 -1.40 9.32 -3.03
N VAL A 168 -1.98 9.31 -4.23
CA VAL A 168 -1.45 9.94 -5.43
C VAL A 168 -2.58 10.62 -6.20
N GLY A 169 -2.62 11.95 -6.11
CA GLY A 169 -3.73 12.74 -6.68
C GLY A 169 -5.07 12.33 -6.07
N PRO A 170 -6.10 11.99 -6.88
CA PRO A 170 -7.39 11.52 -6.37
C PRO A 170 -7.40 10.03 -5.98
N LEU A 171 -6.29 9.30 -6.17
CA LEU A 171 -6.20 7.86 -5.96
C LEU A 171 -5.51 7.54 -4.62
N ALA A 172 -5.86 6.39 -4.05
CA ALA A 172 -5.17 5.79 -2.89
C ALA A 172 -4.99 4.28 -3.10
N PRO A 173 -4.23 3.84 -4.12
CA PRO A 173 -3.97 2.42 -4.34
C PRO A 173 -3.19 1.79 -3.18
N GLU A 174 -3.47 0.51 -2.92
CA GLU A 174 -2.57 -0.36 -2.18
C GLU A 174 -1.48 -0.87 -3.12
N VAL A 175 -0.22 -0.61 -2.80
CA VAL A 175 0.93 -0.91 -3.63
C VAL A 175 1.76 -2.02 -3.00
N ARG A 176 2.14 -3.02 -3.80
CA ARG A 176 3.06 -4.09 -3.41
C ARG A 176 4.19 -4.19 -4.42
N VAL A 177 5.42 -4.27 -3.93
CA VAL A 177 6.61 -4.48 -4.74
C VAL A 177 7.17 -5.84 -4.39
N ASP A 178 7.19 -6.74 -5.35
CA ASP A 178 7.63 -8.11 -5.16
C ASP A 178 9.14 -8.23 -5.42
N THR A 179 9.81 -9.14 -4.71
CA THR A 179 11.27 -9.37 -4.85
C THR A 179 11.71 -9.80 -6.26
N ASN A 180 10.79 -10.30 -7.09
CA ASN A 180 11.03 -10.63 -8.49
C ASN A 180 11.02 -9.40 -9.43
N GLY A 181 10.65 -8.22 -8.91
CA GLY A 181 10.53 -6.97 -9.66
C GLY A 181 9.16 -6.69 -10.25
N GLU A 182 8.13 -7.45 -9.89
CA GLU A 182 6.74 -7.08 -10.16
C GLU A 182 6.28 -5.98 -9.21
N VAL A 183 5.52 -5.02 -9.73
CA VAL A 183 4.88 -3.94 -8.97
C VAL A 183 3.40 -4.00 -9.23
N HIS A 184 2.61 -4.11 -8.16
CA HIS A 184 1.15 -4.12 -8.21
C HIS A 184 0.60 -2.87 -7.52
N ALA A 185 -0.43 -2.25 -8.11
CA ALA A 185 -1.19 -1.16 -7.49
C ALA A 185 -2.69 -1.46 -7.57
N TYR A 186 -3.26 -1.88 -6.45
CA TYR A 186 -4.66 -2.26 -6.29
C TYR A 186 -5.54 -1.05 -5.97
N LEU A 187 -6.52 -0.77 -6.82
CA LEU A 187 -7.44 0.35 -6.61
C LEU A 187 -8.53 0.01 -5.58
N PRO A 188 -8.99 1.00 -4.79
CA PRO A 188 -10.24 0.88 -4.06
C PRO A 188 -11.38 0.56 -5.03
N SER A 189 -12.02 -0.60 -4.89
CA SER A 189 -13.20 -1.05 -5.66
C SER A 189 -13.00 -1.62 -7.07
N ALA A 190 -11.80 -2.10 -7.44
CA ALA A 190 -11.56 -2.90 -8.67
C ALA A 190 -12.42 -2.47 -9.89
N PRO A 191 -12.30 -1.20 -10.33
CA PRO A 191 -13.22 -0.65 -11.31
C PRO A 191 -13.10 -1.40 -12.65
N SER A 192 -14.18 -1.49 -13.43
CA SER A 192 -14.12 -2.14 -14.74
C SER A 192 -13.26 -1.37 -15.76
N GLN A 193 -12.98 -0.09 -15.49
CA GLN A 193 -12.13 0.77 -16.29
C GLN A 193 -11.12 1.50 -15.39
N PRO A 194 -9.89 1.74 -15.89
CA PRO A 194 -8.93 2.52 -15.14
C PRO A 194 -9.44 3.96 -14.97
N PRO A 195 -9.14 4.62 -13.83
CA PRO A 195 -9.19 6.07 -13.71
C PRO A 195 -8.43 6.76 -14.86
N PRO A 196 -8.81 8.00 -15.22
CA PRO A 196 -8.09 8.75 -16.24
C PRO A 196 -6.62 8.95 -15.86
N GLY A 197 -5.76 9.03 -16.88
CA GLY A 197 -4.32 9.26 -16.74
C GLY A 197 -3.46 8.00 -16.83
N THR A 198 -2.16 8.23 -16.71
CA THR A 198 -1.14 7.17 -16.72
C THR A 198 -0.46 7.11 -15.37
N LEU A 199 -0.37 5.91 -14.79
CA LEU A 199 0.23 5.68 -13.48
C LEU A 199 1.63 5.08 -13.66
N TYR A 200 2.61 5.65 -12.98
CA TYR A 200 3.99 5.17 -12.97
C TYR A 200 4.43 4.81 -11.55
N ALA A 201 5.19 3.73 -11.42
CA ALA A 201 5.94 3.42 -10.21
C ALA A 201 7.40 3.84 -10.39
N VAL A 202 7.97 4.50 -9.38
CA VAL A 202 9.38 4.87 -9.32
C VAL A 202 10.00 4.10 -8.16
N VAL A 203 10.81 3.10 -8.49
CA VAL A 203 11.30 2.08 -7.55
C VAL A 203 12.81 2.11 -7.46
N ASN A 204 13.35 2.07 -6.24
CA ASN A 204 14.78 1.93 -6.02
C ASN A 204 15.27 0.51 -6.38
N VAL A 205 16.26 0.45 -7.27
CA VAL A 205 16.88 -0.79 -7.77
C VAL A 205 18.38 -0.86 -7.45
N GLY A 206 18.84 -0.07 -6.46
CA GLY A 206 20.24 -0.01 -6.04
C GLY A 206 21.14 0.80 -6.98
N GLN A 207 20.55 1.55 -7.91
CA GLN A 207 21.25 2.46 -8.83
C GLN A 207 21.03 3.92 -8.40
N PRO A 208 21.91 4.86 -8.79
CA PRO A 208 21.75 6.28 -8.45
C PRO A 208 20.41 6.89 -8.89
N GLU A 209 19.91 6.46 -10.05
CA GLU A 209 18.60 6.85 -10.55
C GLU A 209 17.59 5.72 -10.31
N PRO A 210 16.45 6.00 -9.67
CA PRO A 210 15.42 5.00 -9.49
C PRO A 210 14.78 4.62 -10.83
N ARG A 211 14.28 3.38 -10.90
CA ARG A 211 13.62 2.86 -12.08
C ARG A 211 12.18 3.35 -12.13
N ARG A 212 11.84 4.15 -13.14
CA ARG A 212 10.45 4.53 -13.45
C ARG A 212 9.86 3.54 -14.46
N VAL A 213 8.72 2.93 -14.12
CA VAL A 213 7.96 2.03 -15.01
C VAL A 213 6.50 2.46 -15.08
N GLU A 214 5.92 2.34 -16.26
CA GLU A 214 4.48 2.51 -16.45
C GLU A 214 3.75 1.30 -15.91
N LEU A 215 2.69 1.53 -15.13
CA LEU A 215 1.83 0.49 -14.60
C LEU A 215 0.65 0.31 -15.58
N GLU A 216 0.50 -0.89 -16.12
CA GLU A 216 -0.58 -1.24 -17.04
C GLU A 216 -1.81 -1.72 -16.25
N TYR A 217 -2.99 -1.19 -16.56
CA TYR A 217 -4.21 -1.64 -15.92
C TYR A 217 -4.66 -3.00 -16.47
N VAL A 218 -4.94 -3.94 -15.58
CA VAL A 218 -5.47 -5.27 -15.92
C VAL A 218 -6.94 -5.34 -15.48
N PRO A 219 -7.91 -5.12 -16.38
CA PRO A 219 -9.34 -5.01 -16.00
C PRO A 219 -9.88 -6.27 -15.31
N GLU A 220 -9.44 -7.46 -15.75
CA GLU A 220 -9.87 -8.73 -15.19
C GLU A 220 -9.41 -8.93 -13.73
N GLU A 221 -8.30 -8.30 -13.36
CA GLU A 221 -7.72 -8.39 -12.03
C GLU A 221 -7.94 -7.13 -11.20
N GLY A 222 -8.56 -6.08 -11.77
CA GLY A 222 -8.96 -4.86 -11.08
C GLY A 222 -7.80 -4.04 -10.51
N HIS A 223 -6.59 -4.17 -11.04
CA HIS A 223 -5.41 -3.48 -10.54
C HIS A 223 -4.38 -3.20 -11.65
N TYR A 224 -3.40 -2.34 -11.35
CA TYR A 224 -2.30 -2.09 -12.26
C TYR A 224 -1.10 -2.98 -11.95
N VAL A 225 -0.36 -3.38 -12.98
CA VAL A 225 0.86 -4.18 -12.88
C VAL A 225 2.00 -3.63 -13.74
N ALA A 226 3.24 -3.77 -13.29
CA ALA A 226 4.43 -3.59 -14.12
C ALA A 226 5.54 -4.54 -13.71
N GLN A 227 6.45 -4.79 -14.65
CA GLN A 227 7.74 -5.44 -14.40
C GLN A 227 8.86 -4.40 -14.52
N LEU A 228 9.77 -4.33 -13.53
CA LEU A 228 10.91 -3.39 -13.54
C LEU A 228 11.90 -3.61 -14.72
N GLY A 229 11.86 -4.81 -15.30
CA GLY A 229 12.71 -5.29 -16.37
C GLY A 229 13.27 -6.68 -16.06
N SER A 230 13.72 -7.39 -17.09
CA SER A 230 14.35 -8.70 -16.92
C SER A 230 15.63 -8.58 -16.08
N GLY A 231 15.72 -9.40 -15.02
CA GLY A 231 16.87 -9.44 -14.11
C GLY A 231 17.01 -8.22 -13.17
N VAL A 232 16.13 -7.23 -13.27
CA VAL A 232 16.13 -6.08 -12.34
C VAL A 232 15.54 -6.53 -11.01
N ARG A 233 16.20 -6.17 -9.90
CA ARG A 233 15.75 -6.47 -8.55
C ARG A 233 15.59 -5.18 -7.76
N PRO A 234 14.43 -4.96 -7.12
CA PRO A 234 14.28 -3.85 -6.21
C PRO A 234 15.12 -4.09 -4.95
N VAL A 235 15.50 -3.03 -4.24
CA VAL A 235 16.30 -3.11 -3.00
C VAL A 235 15.56 -2.56 -1.77
N GLY A 236 14.28 -2.20 -1.92
CA GLY A 236 13.50 -1.49 -0.92
C GLY A 236 13.91 -0.01 -0.81
N GLY A 237 13.41 0.67 0.22
CA GLY A 237 13.63 2.11 0.41
C GLY A 237 12.52 2.96 -0.19
N ASP A 238 12.87 4.13 -0.71
CA ASP A 238 11.87 5.05 -1.27
C ASP A 238 11.10 4.42 -2.43
N LEU A 239 9.79 4.60 -2.41
CA LEU A 239 8.87 4.29 -3.50
C LEU A 239 7.97 5.50 -3.73
N SER A 240 7.83 5.91 -4.98
CA SER A 240 6.82 6.91 -5.36
C SER A 240 5.93 6.43 -6.49
N LEU A 241 4.70 6.94 -6.49
CA LEU A 241 3.79 6.84 -7.61
C LEU A 241 3.63 8.22 -8.25
N ASP A 242 3.72 8.25 -9.58
CA ASP A 242 3.42 9.43 -10.38
C ASP A 242 2.16 9.15 -11.20
N LEU A 243 1.10 9.93 -10.99
CA LEU A 243 -0.11 9.91 -11.81
C LEU A 243 -0.09 11.12 -12.73
N GLU A 244 -0.06 10.88 -14.04
CA GLU A 244 -0.08 11.92 -15.07
C GLU A 244 -1.48 12.03 -15.67
N VAL A 245 -2.16 13.16 -15.43
CA VAL A 245 -3.51 13.45 -15.91
C VAL A 245 -3.53 14.88 -16.46
N ASP A 246 -4.02 15.06 -17.69
CA ASP A 246 -4.17 16.38 -18.33
C ASP A 246 -2.90 17.26 -18.28
N GLY A 247 -1.72 16.63 -18.41
CA GLY A 247 -0.41 17.31 -18.36
C GLY A 247 0.04 17.71 -16.96
N GLN A 248 -0.68 17.34 -15.91
CA GLN A 248 -0.29 17.50 -14.51
C GLN A 248 0.24 16.18 -13.94
N VAL A 249 1.28 16.26 -13.11
CA VAL A 249 1.83 15.12 -12.39
C VAL A 249 1.47 15.23 -10.92
N HIS A 250 0.68 14.28 -10.43
CA HIS A 250 0.45 14.06 -9.01
C HIS A 250 1.47 13.04 -8.51
N ARG A 251 2.15 13.34 -7.40
CA ARG A 251 3.17 12.45 -6.83
C ARG A 251 2.79 12.03 -5.42
N GLY A 252 2.68 10.72 -5.22
CA GLY A 252 2.59 10.06 -3.92
C GLY A 252 3.90 9.40 -3.55
N ARG A 253 4.23 9.25 -2.26
CA ARG A 253 5.50 8.65 -1.82
C ARG A 253 5.36 7.93 -0.49
N VAL A 254 6.14 6.87 -0.33
CA VAL A 254 6.54 6.30 0.95
C VAL A 254 8.05 6.29 1.02
N ARG A 255 8.61 6.57 2.20
CA ARG A 255 10.08 6.55 2.41
C ARG A 255 10.65 5.13 2.45
N GLN A 256 9.84 4.16 2.87
CA GLN A 256 10.28 2.79 3.02
C GLN A 256 9.19 1.84 2.54
N VAL A 257 9.39 1.28 1.34
CA VAL A 257 8.69 0.08 0.90
C VAL A 257 9.46 -1.15 1.36
N THR A 258 8.72 -2.09 1.93
CA THR A 258 9.23 -3.44 2.20
C THR A 258 8.86 -4.34 1.04
N LEU A 259 9.84 -5.10 0.56
CA LEU A 259 9.66 -6.01 -0.56
C LEU A 259 8.89 -7.25 -0.11
N ALA A 260 7.86 -7.60 -0.87
CA ALA A 260 7.09 -8.81 -0.67
C ALA A 260 7.98 -10.04 -1.00
N PRO A 261 8.20 -10.95 -0.03
CA PRO A 261 9.04 -12.12 -0.23
C PRO A 261 8.39 -13.12 -1.19
N PRO A 262 9.18 -13.98 -1.84
CA PRO A 262 8.64 -15.03 -2.70
C PRO A 262 7.93 -16.08 -1.84
N THR A 263 6.79 -16.60 -2.28
CA THR A 263 6.02 -17.60 -1.51
C THR A 263 6.76 -18.94 -1.40
N ARG A 264 6.74 -19.53 -0.20
CA ARG A 264 7.32 -20.84 0.15
C ARG A 264 6.26 -21.83 0.65
N LEU A 265 5.25 -21.33 1.34
CA LEU A 265 4.15 -22.09 1.92
C LEU A 265 2.94 -22.18 0.98
N GLY A 266 2.93 -21.42 -0.11
CA GLY A 266 1.75 -21.25 -0.98
C GLY A 266 0.67 -20.39 -0.34
N GLY A 267 1.06 -19.54 0.61
CA GLY A 267 0.19 -18.66 1.38
C GLY A 267 -0.05 -17.30 0.73
N SER A 268 -0.57 -16.38 1.54
CA SER A 268 -0.75 -14.98 1.15
C SER A 268 0.35 -14.13 1.75
N VAL A 269 0.91 -13.21 0.95
CA VAL A 269 1.96 -12.30 1.38
C VAL A 269 1.36 -11.04 1.99
N VAL A 270 1.92 -10.59 3.11
CA VAL A 270 1.56 -9.35 3.80
C VAL A 270 2.81 -8.56 4.18
N VAL A 271 2.82 -7.28 3.85
CA VAL A 271 3.82 -6.34 4.33
C VAL A 271 3.31 -5.68 5.61
N ALA A 272 4.06 -5.85 6.70
CA ALA A 272 3.85 -5.19 7.98
C ALA A 272 5.06 -4.32 8.28
N GLY A 273 4.97 -3.02 7.92
CA GLY A 273 6.05 -2.05 8.10
C GLY A 273 7.37 -2.51 7.47
N ASP A 274 8.35 -2.84 8.30
CA ASP A 274 9.71 -3.22 7.87
C ASP A 274 9.85 -4.73 7.57
N TYR A 275 8.75 -5.50 7.65
CA TYR A 275 8.74 -6.96 7.49
C TYR A 275 7.75 -7.42 6.42
N GLY A 276 8.19 -8.36 5.59
CA GLY A 276 7.32 -9.11 4.70
C GLY A 276 7.05 -10.50 5.27
N LEU A 277 5.81 -10.95 5.26
CA LEU A 277 5.43 -12.28 5.74
C LEU A 277 4.63 -13.02 4.69
N GLU A 278 4.82 -14.32 4.59
CA GLU A 278 3.84 -15.19 3.94
C GLU A 278 3.11 -15.96 5.03
N VAL A 279 1.79 -15.83 5.06
CA VAL A 279 0.92 -16.54 6.01
C VAL A 279 0.10 -17.58 5.26
N ALA A 280 0.10 -18.82 5.76
CA ALA A 280 -0.60 -19.94 5.17
C ALA A 280 -1.32 -20.77 6.24
N ASN A 281 -2.43 -21.40 5.88
CA ASN A 281 -3.02 -22.48 6.65
C ASN A 281 -2.50 -23.80 6.10
N VAL A 282 -1.72 -24.53 6.90
CA VAL A 282 -1.09 -25.81 6.53
C VAL A 282 -1.58 -26.86 7.53
N ASP A 283 -2.38 -27.80 7.07
CA ASP A 283 -2.91 -28.92 7.89
C ASP A 283 -3.62 -28.48 9.19
N GLY A 284 -4.32 -27.33 9.16
CA GLY A 284 -5.04 -26.79 10.33
C GLY A 284 -4.14 -26.01 11.30
N GLU A 285 -2.88 -25.78 10.94
CA GLU A 285 -1.93 -24.92 11.64
C GLU A 285 -1.69 -23.66 10.80
N LEU A 286 -1.82 -22.49 11.41
CA LEU A 286 -1.41 -21.24 10.81
C LEU A 286 0.12 -21.18 10.84
N GLN A 287 0.74 -21.11 9.67
CA GLN A 287 2.17 -20.98 9.51
C GLN A 287 2.52 -19.62 8.89
N ALA A 288 3.62 -19.02 9.33
CA ALA A 288 4.16 -17.81 8.73
C ALA A 288 5.67 -17.86 8.54
N THR A 289 6.14 -17.56 7.33
CA THR A 289 7.53 -17.17 7.10
C THR A 289 7.67 -15.66 7.24
N ILE A 290 8.88 -15.19 7.52
CA ILE A 290 9.15 -13.75 7.72
C ILE A 290 10.47 -13.37 7.06
N ALA A 291 10.43 -12.23 6.39
CA ALA A 291 11.52 -11.61 5.68
C ALA A 291 11.71 -10.17 6.17
N ASP A 292 12.94 -9.68 6.07
CA ASP A 292 13.27 -8.27 6.34
C ASP A 292 12.75 -7.34 5.23
N SER A 293 13.07 -6.05 5.32
CA SER A 293 12.59 -5.04 4.37
C SER A 293 13.08 -5.26 2.93
N SER A 294 14.15 -6.04 2.74
CA SER A 294 14.66 -6.42 1.42
C SER A 294 13.96 -7.65 0.84
N GLY A 295 13.04 -8.27 1.59
CA GLY A 295 12.39 -9.53 1.22
C GLY A 295 13.30 -10.74 1.43
N ALA A 296 14.43 -10.59 2.10
CA ALA A 296 15.29 -11.70 2.49
C ALA A 296 14.74 -12.39 3.74
N TYR A 297 14.57 -13.71 3.65
CA TYR A 297 14.11 -14.51 4.78
C TYR A 297 15.09 -14.48 5.94
N VAL A 298 14.59 -14.13 7.12
CA VAL A 298 15.39 -14.06 8.34
C VAL A 298 15.72 -15.47 8.86
N SER A 299 16.92 -15.63 9.41
CA SER A 299 17.49 -16.93 9.80
C SER A 299 17.52 -17.19 11.31
N ALA A 300 17.36 -16.14 12.12
CA ALA A 300 17.22 -16.19 13.56
C ALA A 300 15.79 -15.79 13.93
N PRO A 301 15.23 -16.25 15.08
CA PRO A 301 13.89 -15.85 15.50
C PRO A 301 13.83 -14.33 15.55
N PRO A 302 13.07 -13.71 14.66
CA PRO A 302 12.88 -12.29 14.68
C PRO A 302 11.75 -12.03 15.73
N PRO A 303 11.09 -10.87 15.75
CA PRO A 303 10.20 -10.45 16.84
C PRO A 303 8.96 -11.33 17.09
N GLN A 304 8.19 -10.99 18.13
CA GLN A 304 6.85 -11.52 18.33
C GLN A 304 5.95 -11.20 17.11
N ILE A 305 5.16 -12.19 16.67
CA ILE A 305 4.18 -12.06 15.60
C ILE A 305 2.79 -12.40 16.16
N ASP A 306 1.88 -11.44 16.03
CA ASP A 306 0.48 -11.57 16.42
C ASP A 306 -0.40 -11.49 15.17
N VAL A 307 -1.29 -12.47 14.98
CA VAL A 307 -2.25 -12.48 13.86
C VAL A 307 -3.65 -12.24 14.39
N TYR A 308 -4.25 -11.13 13.98
CA TYR A 308 -5.63 -10.78 14.27
C TYR A 308 -6.51 -11.23 13.12
N VAL A 309 -7.50 -12.04 13.43
CA VAL A 309 -8.53 -12.44 12.49
C VAL A 309 -9.74 -11.53 12.68
N THR A 310 -10.27 -10.99 11.59
CA THR A 310 -11.50 -10.18 11.63
C THR A 310 -12.62 -10.90 12.37
N GLY A 311 -13.33 -10.17 13.23
CA GLY A 311 -14.40 -10.71 14.08
C GLY A 311 -13.93 -11.37 15.38
N ARG A 312 -12.62 -11.39 15.67
CA ARG A 312 -12.09 -11.87 16.96
C ARG A 312 -11.41 -10.75 17.77
N PRO A 313 -11.63 -10.70 19.09
CA PRO A 313 -11.03 -9.67 19.94
C PRO A 313 -9.56 -9.96 20.30
N ALA A 314 -9.17 -11.22 20.40
CA ALA A 314 -7.82 -11.62 20.81
C ALA A 314 -6.97 -12.07 19.59
N PRO A 315 -5.67 -11.70 19.54
CA PRO A 315 -4.77 -12.18 18.51
C PRO A 315 -4.41 -13.66 18.70
N VAL A 316 -4.02 -14.28 17.59
CA VAL A 316 -3.30 -15.55 17.55
C VAL A 316 -1.81 -15.25 17.67
N VAL A 317 -1.24 -15.48 18.84
CA VAL A 317 0.21 -15.32 19.07
C VAL A 317 0.94 -16.49 18.42
N MET A 318 1.82 -16.19 17.47
CA MET A 318 2.57 -17.23 16.76
C MET A 318 3.89 -17.56 17.47
N ARG A 319 4.22 -18.85 17.51
CA ARG A 319 5.46 -19.35 18.12
C ARG A 319 6.48 -19.70 17.04
N TRP A 320 7.72 -19.27 17.21
CA TRP A 320 8.81 -19.69 16.34
C TRP A 320 9.12 -21.19 16.47
N ASP A 321 9.06 -21.93 15.36
CA ASP A 321 9.57 -23.29 15.21
C ASP A 321 10.95 -23.22 14.52
N ALA A 322 12.02 -23.34 15.32
CA ALA A 322 13.39 -23.18 14.83
C ALA A 322 13.83 -24.23 13.80
N PRO A 323 13.53 -25.54 13.96
CA PRO A 323 13.81 -26.54 12.93
C PRO A 323 13.19 -26.21 11.57
N ARG A 324 11.92 -25.76 11.55
CA ARG A 324 11.23 -25.43 10.30
C ARG A 324 11.53 -24.01 9.81
N ARG A 325 12.06 -23.15 10.66
CA ARG A 325 12.25 -21.70 10.44
C ARG A 325 10.95 -21.01 10.03
N VAL A 326 9.86 -21.37 10.71
CA VAL A 326 8.53 -20.78 10.51
C VAL A 326 7.89 -20.45 11.85
N TYR A 327 7.02 -19.45 11.86
CA TYR A 327 6.10 -19.22 12.96
C TYR A 327 4.90 -20.14 12.82
N VAL A 328 4.43 -20.70 13.93
CA VAL A 328 3.30 -21.63 13.95
C VAL A 328 2.31 -21.26 15.06
N ALA A 329 1.03 -21.45 14.78
CA ALA A 329 -0.04 -21.37 15.76
C ALA A 329 -1.22 -22.25 15.34
N PRO A 330 -1.99 -22.83 16.28
CA PRO A 330 -3.22 -23.52 15.92
C PRO A 330 -4.22 -22.53 15.31
N VAL A 331 -4.93 -22.94 14.26
CA VAL A 331 -6.06 -22.16 13.76
C VAL A 331 -7.15 -22.15 14.84
N PRO A 332 -7.62 -20.97 15.31
CA PRO A 332 -8.64 -20.94 16.34
C PRO A 332 -9.95 -21.59 15.88
N ALA A 333 -10.62 -22.32 16.77
CA ALA A 333 -11.89 -22.96 16.47
C ALA A 333 -12.93 -21.95 15.95
N GLY A 334 -13.69 -22.36 14.92
CA GLY A 334 -14.74 -21.55 14.29
C GLY A 334 -14.22 -20.45 13.36
N VAL A 335 -12.92 -20.40 13.08
CA VAL A 335 -12.35 -19.44 12.13
C VAL A 335 -12.20 -20.07 10.76
N ASP A 336 -12.91 -19.50 9.78
CA ASP A 336 -12.55 -19.69 8.38
C ASP A 336 -11.49 -18.66 8.00
N VAL A 337 -10.23 -19.10 8.08
CA VAL A 337 -9.08 -18.27 7.78
C VAL A 337 -8.98 -17.90 6.29
N HIS A 338 -9.67 -18.61 5.39
CA HIS A 338 -9.70 -18.32 3.95
C HIS A 338 -10.79 -17.33 3.55
N ALA A 339 -11.83 -17.17 4.38
CA ALA A 339 -12.87 -16.16 4.19
C ALA A 339 -12.59 -14.85 4.95
N SER A 340 -11.68 -14.87 5.92
CA SER A 340 -11.42 -13.74 6.81
C SER A 340 -10.22 -12.92 6.36
N SER A 341 -10.28 -11.60 6.52
CA SER A 341 -9.06 -10.79 6.50
C SER A 341 -8.22 -11.06 7.75
N LEU A 342 -6.92 -11.13 7.53
CA LEU A 342 -5.90 -11.21 8.56
C LEU A 342 -5.20 -9.87 8.66
N ARG A 343 -5.16 -9.32 9.88
CA ARG A 343 -4.22 -8.27 10.24
C ARG A 343 -3.04 -8.91 10.95
N VAL A 344 -1.84 -8.65 10.46
CA VAL A 344 -0.61 -9.15 11.08
C VAL A 344 0.10 -8.00 11.78
N GLU A 345 0.50 -8.22 13.02
CA GLU A 345 1.34 -7.32 13.78
C GLU A 345 2.69 -7.97 14.11
N VAL A 346 3.75 -7.21 13.89
CA VAL A 346 5.14 -7.63 14.14
C VAL A 346 5.76 -6.67 15.15
N ARG A 347 6.27 -7.17 16.27
CA ARG A 347 6.80 -6.35 17.39
C ARG A 347 8.32 -6.46 17.56
N ALA A 348 9.10 -5.66 16.83
CA ALA A 348 10.57 -5.72 16.80
C ALA A 348 11.24 -4.45 17.28
N GLY A 349 12.30 -4.59 18.09
CA GLY A 349 13.14 -3.45 18.47
C GLY A 349 12.37 -2.30 19.13
N GLY A 350 11.33 -2.61 19.90
CA GLY A 350 10.45 -1.62 20.52
C GLY A 350 9.51 -0.90 19.54
N ARG A 351 9.32 -1.43 18.33
CA ARG A 351 8.35 -0.93 17.33
C ARG A 351 7.31 -2.00 17.03
N ARG A 352 6.10 -1.55 16.72
CA ARG A 352 5.02 -2.39 16.17
C ARG A 352 4.88 -2.04 14.69
N HIS A 353 4.75 -3.06 13.88
CA HIS A 353 4.46 -2.92 12.46
C HIS A 353 3.15 -3.64 12.17
N ARG A 354 2.32 -3.07 11.29
CA ARG A 354 0.98 -3.59 11.00
C ARG A 354 0.80 -3.74 9.49
N GLY A 355 0.31 -4.90 9.08
CA GLY A 355 -0.10 -5.22 7.72
C GLY A 355 -1.47 -5.87 7.70
N THR A 356 -2.14 -5.88 6.55
CA THR A 356 -3.43 -6.57 6.39
C THR A 356 -3.50 -7.26 5.03
N VAL A 357 -4.09 -8.44 5.00
CA VAL A 357 -4.23 -9.27 3.81
C VAL A 357 -5.49 -10.12 3.92
N TYR A 358 -6.15 -10.43 2.80
CA TYR A 358 -7.09 -11.55 2.74
C TYR A 358 -6.35 -12.81 2.35
N MET A 359 -6.47 -13.88 3.14
CA MET A 359 -5.94 -15.15 2.69
C MET A 359 -6.78 -15.67 1.54
N ARG A 360 -6.27 -15.57 0.32
CA ARG A 360 -6.92 -16.23 -0.80
C ARG A 360 -6.85 -17.74 -0.56
N GLY A 361 -8.01 -18.40 -0.52
CA GLY A 361 -8.11 -19.85 -0.33
C GLY A 361 -7.16 -20.60 -1.25
N GLY A 362 -6.25 -21.39 -0.67
CA GLY A 362 -5.45 -22.36 -1.41
C GLY A 362 -6.23 -23.67 -1.58
N PRO A 363 -6.04 -24.45 -2.66
CA PRO A 363 -5.09 -24.25 -3.75
C PRO A 363 -5.81 -23.75 -5.02
N ARG A 364 -5.31 -22.67 -5.62
CA ARG A 364 -5.33 -22.65 -7.09
C ARG A 364 -4.41 -23.80 -7.50
N ARG A 365 -4.98 -24.83 -8.13
CA ARG A 365 -4.20 -25.84 -8.88
C ARG A 365 -3.09 -25.09 -9.64
N ALA A 366 -1.86 -25.58 -9.54
CA ALA A 366 -0.69 -25.05 -10.24
C ALA A 366 -1.02 -24.75 -11.71
N GLY A 367 -1.36 -23.50 -11.96
CA GLY A 367 -1.93 -22.98 -13.19
C GLY A 367 -1.88 -21.46 -13.16
N GLY A 368 -0.85 -20.91 -12.50
CA GLY A 368 -0.46 -19.53 -12.76
C GLY A 368 -0.04 -19.47 -14.23
N SER A 369 -0.72 -18.64 -15.02
CA SER A 369 -0.28 -18.36 -16.37
C SER A 369 1.09 -17.70 -16.29
N ALA A 370 2.10 -18.35 -16.84
CA ALA A 370 3.38 -17.69 -17.12
C ALA A 370 3.22 -16.96 -18.46
N VAL A 371 3.20 -15.62 -18.42
CA VAL A 371 3.27 -14.81 -19.64
C VAL A 371 4.73 -14.61 -19.99
N VAL A 372 5.18 -15.22 -21.09
CA VAL A 372 6.53 -15.04 -21.62
C VAL A 372 6.44 -14.07 -22.80
N VAL A 373 6.97 -12.86 -22.63
CA VAL A 373 7.10 -11.88 -23.71
C VAL A 373 8.48 -12.01 -24.34
N VAL A 374 8.54 -12.38 -25.62
CA VAL A 374 9.79 -12.50 -26.38
C VAL A 374 9.95 -11.28 -27.29
N ASP A 375 10.90 -10.42 -26.94
CA ASP A 375 11.05 -9.08 -27.55
C ASP A 375 12.05 -9.04 -28.74
N ARG A 376 12.55 -10.19 -29.19
CA ARG A 376 13.41 -10.28 -30.38
C ARG A 376 13.06 -11.49 -31.23
N PRO A 377 12.90 -11.36 -32.55
CA PRO A 377 12.62 -12.50 -33.43
C PRO A 377 13.90 -13.34 -33.58
N SER A 378 14.19 -14.19 -32.59
CA SER A 378 14.94 -15.40 -32.89
C SER A 378 13.99 -16.36 -33.61
N PRO A 379 14.37 -16.98 -34.74
CA PRO A 379 13.51 -17.90 -35.48
C PRO A 379 13.16 -19.18 -34.70
N HIS A 380 13.74 -19.37 -33.52
CA HIS A 380 13.50 -20.51 -32.64
C HIS A 380 13.34 -20.04 -31.20
N VAL A 381 12.14 -20.24 -30.65
CA VAL A 381 11.86 -20.10 -29.22
C VAL A 381 11.50 -21.49 -28.70
N THR A 382 12.35 -22.04 -27.84
CA THR A 382 12.05 -23.28 -27.11
C THR A 382 11.68 -22.92 -25.69
N VAL A 383 10.44 -23.20 -25.30
CA VAL A 383 9.98 -23.06 -23.91
C VAL A 383 10.01 -24.45 -23.29
N GLU A 384 10.94 -24.67 -22.36
CA GLU A 384 11.05 -25.91 -21.61
C GLU A 384 10.34 -25.77 -20.27
N VAL A 385 9.43 -26.69 -19.96
CA VAL A 385 8.53 -26.61 -18.80
C VAL A 385 8.73 -27.85 -17.95
N ASN A 386 9.59 -27.74 -16.94
CA ASN A 386 9.94 -28.85 -16.05
C ASN A 386 9.18 -28.76 -14.72
N ALA A 387 7.85 -28.80 -14.75
CA ALA A 387 7.02 -28.86 -13.54
C ALA A 387 5.67 -29.57 -13.79
N PRO A 388 5.34 -30.65 -13.04
CA PRO A 388 4.00 -31.22 -13.01
C PRO A 388 3.11 -30.58 -11.92
N PRO A 389 1.83 -30.27 -12.19
CA PRO A 389 1.19 -30.29 -13.51
C PRO A 389 1.66 -29.08 -14.38
N PRO A 390 1.70 -29.22 -15.71
CA PRO A 390 2.17 -28.15 -16.59
C PRO A 390 1.27 -26.91 -16.45
N PRO A 391 1.82 -25.71 -16.20
CA PRO A 391 1.05 -24.48 -16.17
C PRO A 391 0.43 -24.16 -17.53
N HIS A 392 -0.63 -23.35 -17.54
CA HIS A 392 -1.11 -22.70 -18.76
C HIS A 392 -0.02 -21.70 -19.21
N ILE A 393 0.39 -21.71 -20.47
CA ILE A 393 1.42 -20.80 -21.00
C ILE A 393 0.81 -19.99 -22.12
N ASP A 394 0.71 -18.68 -21.91
CA ASP A 394 0.31 -17.73 -22.93
C ASP A 394 1.58 -17.11 -23.54
N ILE A 395 1.90 -17.51 -24.77
CA ILE A 395 3.03 -16.95 -25.53
C ILE A 395 2.49 -15.83 -26.42
N ARG A 396 2.86 -14.58 -26.13
CA ARG A 396 2.56 -13.42 -26.98
C ARG A 396 3.80 -13.04 -27.78
N VAL A 397 3.74 -13.19 -29.10
CA VAL A 397 4.80 -12.78 -30.03
C VAL A 397 4.46 -11.40 -30.59
N GLY A 398 5.33 -10.41 -30.35
CA GLY A 398 5.19 -9.08 -30.93
C GLY A 398 5.22 -9.13 -32.46
N HIS A 399 4.27 -8.46 -33.12
CA HIS A 399 4.25 -8.31 -34.58
C HIS A 399 5.30 -7.29 -35.05
N PRO A 400 5.86 -7.43 -36.27
CA PRO A 400 5.58 -8.44 -37.30
C PRO A 400 6.52 -9.67 -37.24
N ALA A 401 5.96 -10.88 -37.24
CA ALA A 401 6.71 -12.13 -37.07
C ALA A 401 7.18 -12.77 -38.39
N PRO A 402 8.43 -13.24 -38.52
CA PRO A 402 8.71 -14.44 -39.29
C PRO A 402 8.29 -15.68 -38.48
N ARG A 403 7.81 -16.71 -39.18
CA ARG A 403 7.25 -17.98 -38.67
C ARG A 403 7.92 -18.47 -37.37
N ALA A 404 7.16 -18.56 -36.30
CA ALA A 404 7.58 -19.19 -35.05
C ALA A 404 7.02 -20.62 -35.00
N ASP A 405 7.91 -21.61 -34.88
CA ASP A 405 7.55 -22.99 -34.57
C ASP A 405 7.62 -23.20 -33.05
N VAL A 406 6.50 -23.55 -32.43
CA VAL A 406 6.41 -23.80 -30.98
C VAL A 406 6.50 -25.30 -30.73
N HIS A 407 7.57 -25.74 -30.06
CA HIS A 407 7.73 -27.12 -29.60
C HIS A 407 7.53 -27.21 -28.09
N ILE A 408 6.49 -27.93 -27.66
CA ILE A 408 6.24 -28.25 -26.25
C ILE A 408 6.82 -29.65 -25.98
N HIS A 409 7.91 -29.73 -25.22
CA HIS A 409 8.41 -30.99 -24.69
C HIS A 409 7.84 -31.21 -23.29
N THR A 410 7.21 -32.36 -23.07
CA THR A 410 6.84 -32.83 -21.73
C THR A 410 7.70 -34.05 -21.42
N ASP A 411 8.70 -33.88 -20.57
CA ASP A 411 9.58 -34.98 -20.17
C ASP A 411 8.88 -35.85 -19.10
N ASN A 412 7.87 -36.60 -19.53
CA ASN A 412 7.25 -37.63 -18.72
C ASN A 412 8.05 -38.92 -18.81
N GLY A 413 9.15 -38.97 -18.05
CA GLY A 413 9.87 -40.19 -17.79
C GLY A 413 8.94 -41.27 -17.20
N ARG A 414 8.78 -42.36 -17.98
CA ARG A 414 8.19 -43.68 -17.65
C ARG A 414 6.66 -43.75 -17.56
N HIS A 415 6.03 -44.22 -18.64
CA HIS A 415 5.10 -45.36 -18.55
C HIS A 415 5.10 -46.19 -19.84
N ARG A 416 5.35 -47.49 -19.67
CA ARG A 416 5.14 -48.56 -20.66
C ARG A 416 3.65 -48.63 -21.04
N GLY A 417 3.33 -48.82 -22.31
CA GLY A 417 2.00 -49.29 -22.71
C GLY A 417 1.58 -48.87 -24.12
N HIS A 418 1.51 -49.85 -25.02
CA HIS A 418 1.01 -49.78 -26.39
C HIS A 418 -0.33 -49.04 -26.56
N GLY A 419 -0.50 -48.28 -27.66
CA GLY A 419 -1.81 -47.73 -28.00
C GLY A 419 -1.89 -46.87 -29.25
N LYS A 420 -1.77 -47.49 -30.43
CA LYS A 420 -2.36 -47.11 -31.73
C LYS A 420 -2.22 -45.65 -32.23
N HIS A 421 -1.33 -45.49 -33.21
CA HIS A 421 -1.34 -44.38 -34.19
C HIS A 421 -2.70 -44.25 -34.88
N ARG A 422 -3.31 -43.05 -34.82
CA ARG A 422 -4.32 -42.62 -35.80
C ARG A 422 -3.80 -41.37 -36.52
N LYS A 423 -3.39 -41.58 -37.76
CA LYS A 423 -2.97 -40.58 -38.73
C LYS A 423 -4.24 -39.94 -39.30
N VAL A 424 -4.46 -38.65 -39.10
CA VAL A 424 -5.47 -37.90 -39.87
C VAL A 424 -4.74 -36.83 -40.68
N ARG A 425 -4.68 -37.07 -41.99
CA ARG A 425 -4.14 -36.16 -43.01
C ARG A 425 -5.16 -35.07 -43.28
N ALA A 426 -4.67 -33.85 -43.39
CA ALA A 426 -5.36 -32.71 -43.96
C ALA A 426 -5.68 -32.94 -45.44
N HIS A 427 -6.88 -32.56 -45.87
CA HIS A 427 -7.17 -32.17 -47.25
C HIS A 427 -7.99 -30.88 -47.21
N GLY A 428 -7.38 -29.79 -47.70
CA GLY A 428 -8.10 -28.64 -48.24
C GLY A 428 -8.49 -28.87 -49.70
N PRO A 429 -8.87 -27.82 -50.45
CA PRO A 429 -10.27 -27.50 -50.73
C PRO A 429 -10.63 -27.72 -52.21
N GLY A 430 -11.92 -27.88 -52.53
CA GLY A 430 -12.38 -28.12 -53.91
C GLY A 430 -13.78 -27.58 -54.19
N HIS A 431 -13.85 -26.66 -55.13
CA HIS A 431 -15.03 -26.01 -55.70
C HIS A 431 -15.98 -26.96 -56.44
N SER A 432 -17.29 -26.65 -56.43
CA SER A 432 -18.25 -26.59 -57.58
C SER A 432 -19.70 -26.64 -57.05
N ARG A 433 -20.54 -25.61 -57.20
CA ARG A 433 -21.39 -25.22 -58.36
C ARG A 433 -22.35 -26.33 -58.87
N MET A 434 -23.64 -26.19 -58.53
CA MET A 434 -24.83 -26.17 -59.43
C MET A 434 -26.09 -26.60 -58.67
N GLY A 435 -27.08 -25.70 -58.55
CA GLY A 435 -28.43 -25.92 -59.10
C GLY A 435 -29.42 -26.25 -57.96
N GLY A 436 -30.64 -25.74 -57.84
CA GLY A 436 -31.49 -24.98 -58.74
C GLY A 436 -32.95 -25.31 -58.39
N ARG A 437 -33.63 -24.35 -57.75
CA ARG A 437 -35.08 -24.02 -57.80
C ARG A 437 -36.21 -24.99 -57.37
N HIS A 438 -37.28 -24.28 -56.98
CA HIS A 438 -38.71 -24.60 -56.79
C HIS A 438 -39.06 -25.08 -55.37
N ARG A 439 -39.96 -24.44 -54.60
CA ARG A 439 -40.98 -23.39 -54.86
C ARG A 439 -40.90 -22.28 -53.83
#